data_AF-A0A3B8W574-F1
#
_entry.id   AF-A0A3B8W574-F1
#
_cell.length_a   1.000
_cell.length_b   1.000
_cell.length_c   1.000
_cell.angle_alpha   90.00
_cell.angle_beta   90.00
_cell.angle_gamma   90.00
#
_symmetry.space_group_name_H-M   'P 1'
#
loop_
_entity.id
_entity.type
_entity.pdbx_description
1 polymer ?
#
loop_
_entity_poly.entity_id
_entity_poly.type
_entity_poly.pdbx_seq_one_letter_code
_entity_poly.pdbx_strand_id
1 'polypeptide(L)' 'VGYEDPTKLVIFLDNHDLSRIYSIVGEDVEKQKTAIGWLLTCRGIPQLYYGTEIIMKGFTNPDGWVRL' A
#
# COMPACT_ATOMS: atom_id res chain seq x y z
N VAL A 1 -25.09 -7.47 1.69
CA VAL A 1 -24.91 -6.68 0.46
C VAL A 1 -23.43 -6.71 0.12
N GLY A 2 -23.07 -7.12 -1.09
CA GLY A 2 -21.68 -7.22 -1.55
C GLY A 2 -21.50 -6.41 -2.84
N TYR A 3 -20.25 -6.28 -3.28
CA TYR A 3 -19.97 -5.71 -4.60
C TYR A 3 -20.52 -6.62 -5.70
N GLU A 4 -21.15 -6.03 -6.72
CA GLU A 4 -21.67 -6.76 -7.89
C GLU A 4 -20.55 -7.50 -8.63
N ASP A 5 -19.39 -6.85 -8.78
CA ASP A 5 -18.17 -7.45 -9.30
C ASP A 5 -16.95 -6.98 -8.49
N PRO A 6 -16.49 -7.76 -7.50
CA PRO A 6 -15.35 -7.38 -6.67
C PRO A 6 -14.00 -7.46 -7.40
N THR A 7 -13.93 -7.96 -8.64
CA THR A 7 -12.68 -8.00 -9.43
C THR A 7 -12.31 -6.62 -9.99
N LYS A 8 -13.28 -5.70 -10.07
CA LYS A 8 -13.09 -4.32 -10.55
C LYS A 8 -12.58 -3.34 -9.48
N LEU A 9 -12.43 -3.80 -8.25
CA LEU A 9 -11.92 -2.95 -7.16
C LEU A 9 -10.44 -2.69 -7.34
N VAL A 10 -10.03 -1.42 -7.24
CA VAL A 10 -8.61 -1.07 -7.14
C VAL A 10 -8.20 -1.26 -5.69
N ILE A 11 -7.32 -2.21 -5.44
CA ILE A 11 -6.76 -2.47 -4.11
C ILE A 11 -5.37 -1.86 -4.03
N PHE A 12 -5.05 -1.27 -2.88
CA PHE A 12 -3.78 -0.58 -2.64
C PHE A 12 -3.39 -0.71 -1.17
N LEU A 13 -2.08 -0.68 -0.91
CA LEU A 13 -1.52 -0.71 0.44
C LEU A 13 -1.33 0.71 1.00
N ASP A 14 -1.03 1.64 0.12
CA ASP A 14 -0.82 3.05 0.40
C ASP A 14 -1.09 3.88 -0.87
N ASN A 15 -1.16 5.19 -0.70
CA ASN A 15 -1.32 6.16 -1.77
C ASN A 15 -0.79 7.53 -1.29
N HIS A 16 -1.08 8.60 -2.03
CA HIS A 16 -0.62 9.94 -1.69
C HIS A 16 -1.26 10.55 -0.42
N ASP A 17 -2.34 9.97 0.11
CA ASP A 17 -3.08 10.46 1.28
C ASP A 17 -2.86 9.60 2.52
N LEU A 18 -2.22 8.44 2.38
CA LEU A 18 -1.96 7.48 3.45
C LEU A 18 -0.46 7.37 3.76
N SER A 19 -0.16 6.95 4.99
CA SER A 19 1.22 6.70 5.40
C SER A 19 1.78 5.50 4.62
N ARG A 20 3.08 5.52 4.36
CA ARG A 20 3.76 4.46 3.61
C ARG A 20 3.58 3.13 4.31
N ILE A 21 3.25 2.08 3.55
CA ILE A 21 2.99 0.76 4.12
C ILE A 21 4.17 0.25 4.96
N TYR A 22 5.41 0.53 4.52
CA TYR A 22 6.61 0.15 5.24
C TYR A 22 6.68 0.77 6.64
N SER A 23 6.33 2.06 6.77
CA SER A 23 6.26 2.74 8.06
C SER A 23 5.15 2.19 8.95
N ILE A 24 3.99 1.84 8.37
CA ILE A 24 2.86 1.28 9.11
C ILE A 24 3.16 -0.11 9.67
N VAL A 25 3.88 -0.95 8.93
CA VAL A 25 4.25 -2.30 9.40
C VAL A 25 5.43 -2.31 10.37
N GLY A 26 5.91 -1.14 10.78
CA GLY A 26 7.01 -0.99 11.74
C GLY A 26 8.39 -1.14 11.12
N GLU A 27 8.55 -0.74 9.85
CA GLU A 27 9.81 -0.82 9.10
C GLU A 27 10.39 -2.25 9.07
N ASP A 28 9.49 -3.24 8.99
CA ASP A 28 9.80 -4.68 8.94
C ASP A 28 9.68 -5.19 7.50
N VAL A 29 10.82 -5.60 6.92
CA VAL A 29 10.93 -6.06 5.54
C VAL A 29 10.12 -7.33 5.28
N GLU A 30 9.99 -8.23 6.26
CA GLU A 30 9.23 -9.47 6.08
C GLU A 30 7.72 -9.20 6.04
N LYS A 31 7.25 -8.23 6.85
CA LYS A 31 5.87 -7.74 6.76
C LYS A 31 5.61 -6.99 5.46
N GLN A 32 6.57 -6.19 4.99
CA GLN A 32 6.48 -5.52 3.70
C GLN A 32 6.31 -6.52 2.55
N LYS A 33 7.14 -7.58 2.52
CA LYS A 33 7.02 -8.65 1.53
C LYS A 33 5.67 -9.35 1.61
N THR A 34 5.17 -9.61 2.82
CA THR A 34 3.85 -10.22 3.02
C THR A 34 2.73 -9.33 2.49
N ALA A 35 2.78 -8.02 2.79
CA ALA A 35 1.80 -7.05 2.29
C ALA A 35 1.81 -6.94 0.76
N ILE A 36 3.00 -6.89 0.14
CA ILE A 36 3.13 -6.92 -1.32
C ILE A 36 2.61 -8.24 -1.90
N GLY A 37 2.90 -9.37 -1.24
CA GLY A 37 2.35 -10.67 -1.62
C GLY A 37 0.82 -10.66 -1.63
N TRP A 38 0.17 -10.09 -0.60
CA TRP A 38 -1.28 -9.91 -0.57
C TRP A 38 -1.77 -9.00 -1.70
N LEU A 39 -1.15 -7.83 -1.89
CA LEU A 39 -1.54 -6.90 -2.96
C LEU A 39 -1.55 -7.59 -4.33
N LEU A 40 -0.52 -8.37 -4.64
CA LEU A 40 -0.34 -8.99 -5.96
C LEU A 40 -1.14 -10.28 -6.16
N THR A 41 -1.70 -10.87 -5.10
CA THR A 41 -2.41 -12.16 -5.17
C THR A 41 -3.87 -12.09 -4.76
N CYS A 42 -4.30 -11.05 -4.04
CA CYS A 42 -5.69 -10.84 -3.68
C CYS A 42 -6.54 -10.43 -4.90
N ARG A 43 -7.84 -10.74 -4.83
CA ARG A 43 -8.82 -10.37 -5.86
C ARG A 43 -8.97 -8.86 -5.96
N GLY A 44 -8.73 -8.31 -7.15
CA GLY A 44 -8.87 -6.90 -7.48
C GLY A 44 -7.84 -6.50 -8.54
N ILE A 45 -7.81 -5.22 -8.87
CA ILE A 45 -6.76 -4.60 -9.69
C ILE A 45 -5.71 -4.03 -8.73
N PRO A 46 -4.49 -4.60 -8.68
CA PRO A 46 -3.46 -4.12 -7.77
C PRO A 46 -2.92 -2.76 -8.22
N GLN A 47 -2.92 -1.79 -7.31
CA GLN A 47 -2.25 -0.52 -7.47
C GLN A 47 -1.07 -0.42 -6.50
N LEU A 48 0.13 -0.27 -7.06
CA LEU A 48 1.37 -0.04 -6.33
C LEU A 48 1.73 1.44 -6.41
N TYR A 49 2.00 2.09 -5.28
CA TYR A 49 2.38 3.50 -5.25
C TYR A 49 3.90 3.63 -5.40
N TYR A 50 4.36 4.61 -6.20
CA TYR A 50 5.79 4.78 -6.47
C TYR A 50 6.57 4.99 -5.18
N GLY A 51 7.77 4.42 -5.12
CA GLY A 51 8.59 4.41 -3.91
C GLY A 51 8.39 3.20 -3.01
N THR A 52 7.22 2.54 -3.07
CA THR A 52 6.98 1.33 -2.28
C THR A 52 7.91 0.19 -2.71
N GLU A 53 8.31 0.15 -3.99
CA GLU A 53 9.27 -0.78 -4.57
C GLU A 53 10.71 -0.60 -4.07
N ILE A 54 11.06 0.59 -3.58
CA ILE A 54 12.37 0.89 -2.97
C ILE A 54 12.27 1.09 -1.45
N ILE A 55 11.17 0.65 -0.83
CA ILE A 55 10.98 0.67 0.64
C ILE A 55 10.98 2.11 1.17
N MET A 56 10.35 3.05 0.45
CA MET A 56 10.16 4.42 0.95
C MET A 56 9.32 4.43 2.22
N LYS A 57 9.72 5.30 3.16
CA LYS A 57 9.08 5.48 4.46
C LYS A 57 8.51 6.89 4.58
N GLY A 58 7.47 7.04 5.41
CA GLY A 58 6.84 8.33 5.67
C GLY A 58 5.48 8.17 6.32
N PHE A 59 5.22 9.00 7.33
CA PHE A 59 3.89 9.16 7.91
C PHE A 59 3.21 10.39 7.34
N THR A 60 1.89 10.36 7.18
CA THR A 60 1.09 11.48 6.65
C THR A 60 1.07 12.70 7.59
N ASN A 61 1.64 12.61 8.79
CA ASN A 61 1.70 13.73 9.72
C ASN A 61 3.18 14.08 10.03
N PRO A 62 3.70 15.23 9.55
CA PRO A 62 3.04 16.27 8.76
C PRO A 62 2.69 15.82 7.32
N ASP A 63 1.63 16.39 6.74
CA ASP A 63 1.23 16.08 5.36
C ASP A 63 2.36 16.41 4.37
N GLY A 64 2.56 15.57 3.36
CA GLY A 64 3.62 15.72 2.36
C GLY A 64 4.81 14.78 2.50
N TRP A 65 5.06 14.21 3.69
CA TRP A 65 6.21 13.30 3.89
C TRP A 65 6.08 11.98 3.14
N VAL A 66 4.88 11.65 2.69
CA VAL A 66 4.61 10.46 1.87
C VAL A 66 4.91 10.69 0.38
N ARG A 67 5.33 11.91 -0.02
CA ARG A 67 5.60 12.30 -1.41
C ARG A 67 7.08 12.66 -1.66
N LEU A 68 7.93 12.59 -0.64
CA LEU A 68 9.34 13.02 -0.63
C LEU A 68 10.31 11.85 -0.48
#